data_AF-A0ABD3MIK9-F1
#
_entry.id   AF-A0ABD3MIK9-F1
#
_cell.length_a   1.000
_cell.length_b   1.000
_cell.length_c   1.000
_cell.angle_alpha   90.00
_cell.angle_beta   90.00
_cell.angle_gamma   90.00
#
_symmetry.space_group_name_H-M   'P 1'
#
loop_
_entity.id
_entity.type
_entity.pdbx_description
1 polymer ?
#
loop_
_entity_poly.entity_id
_entity_poly.type
_entity_poly.pdbx_seq_one_letter_code
_entity_poly.pdbx_strand_id
1 'polypeptide(L)'
;MKLVDPTKIPPPFIPENPSACKIIQGMFMDEESADIVFEAGGGESKFNARKKAMTLPVTFPAHRLILKECSPTLAELCGSEGDKTTPIPIPDVSPDVFHHLLFHLYGGKVADDDMKSHAKEIIDAADRYGVVDLKLAAEACLVKTTTFSVENLMDHLLYADSKNCALLKEAAMDFMVENRDEVLEKVSFKDAPGDFVRDVLAALARGEKKGRTNGDSGTDLRAMRISELRWKAHKNGLNVDGSREMLIAALKEV
;
A
#
# COMPACT_ATOMS: atom_id res chain seq x y z
N MET A 1 30.84 -6.73 12.41
CA MET A 1 29.88 -5.66 12.05
C MET A 1 30.09 -5.31 10.59
N LYS A 2 29.13 -5.57 9.70
CA LYS A 2 29.24 -5.10 8.32
C LYS A 2 28.97 -3.59 8.33
N LEU A 3 29.96 -2.81 7.89
CA LEU A 3 29.82 -1.39 7.64
C LEU A 3 28.70 -1.21 6.61
N VAL A 4 27.58 -0.63 7.03
CA VAL A 4 26.49 -0.25 6.13
C VAL A 4 26.97 0.99 5.39
N ASP A 5 27.04 0.91 4.07
CA ASP A 5 27.37 2.03 3.20
C ASP A 5 26.34 3.15 3.40
N PRO A 6 26.74 4.34 3.91
CA PRO A 6 25.81 5.44 4.20
C PRO A 6 25.15 6.04 2.96
N THR A 7 25.54 5.62 1.75
CA THR A 7 24.94 6.08 0.49
C THR A 7 23.84 5.17 -0.06
N LYS A 8 23.63 3.99 0.55
CA LYS A 8 22.64 3.02 0.05
C LYS A 8 21.27 3.27 0.67
N ILE A 9 20.29 3.62 -0.17
CA ILE A 9 18.88 3.75 0.24
C ILE A 9 18.47 2.42 0.91
N PRO A 10 17.92 2.44 2.14
CA PRO A 10 17.52 1.23 2.82
C PRO A 10 16.43 0.51 2.01
N PRO A 11 16.41 -0.84 2.03
CA PRO A 11 15.35 -1.58 1.34
C PRO A 11 13.98 -1.16 1.89
N PRO A 12 12.92 -1.18 1.05
CA PRO A 12 11.56 -0.97 1.51
C PRO A 12 11.20 -1.85 2.70
N PHE A 13 10.58 -1.26 3.72
CA PHE A 13 9.96 -2.03 4.79
C PHE A 13 8.70 -2.70 4.24
N ILE A 14 8.67 -4.03 4.29
CA ILE A 14 7.50 -4.85 3.96
C ILE A 14 7.26 -5.76 5.17
N PRO A 15 6.13 -5.63 5.88
CA PRO A 15 5.82 -6.50 7.00
C PRO A 15 5.55 -7.93 6.50
N GLU A 16 5.83 -8.91 7.36
CA GLU A 16 5.48 -10.31 7.08
C GLU A 16 3.96 -10.51 7.15
N ASN A 17 3.45 -11.40 6.33
CA ASN A 17 2.03 -11.76 6.34
C ASN A 17 1.73 -12.59 7.61
N PRO A 18 0.87 -12.10 8.52
CA PRO A 18 0.59 -12.77 9.79
C PRO A 18 -0.10 -14.13 9.61
N SER A 19 -0.79 -14.33 8.48
CA SER A 19 -1.52 -15.55 8.15
C SER A 19 -0.67 -16.59 7.40
N ALA A 20 0.62 -16.34 7.17
CA ALA A 20 1.53 -17.20 6.43
C ALA A 20 1.74 -18.58 7.10
N CYS A 21 0.74 -19.46 6.98
CA CYS A 21 0.72 -20.81 7.50
C CYS A 21 0.07 -21.73 6.46
N LYS A 22 0.70 -22.87 6.18
CA LYS A 22 0.22 -23.85 5.19
C LYS A 22 -1.17 -24.41 5.51
N ILE A 23 -1.55 -24.42 6.79
CA ILE A 23 -2.86 -24.92 7.23
C ILE A 23 -3.96 -23.96 6.77
N ILE A 24 -3.82 -22.67 7.08
CA ILE A 24 -4.78 -21.63 6.67
C ILE A 24 -4.78 -21.54 5.14
N GLN A 25 -3.60 -21.54 4.51
CA GLN A 25 -3.49 -21.48 3.06
C GLN A 25 -4.21 -22.63 2.34
N GLY A 26 -4.22 -23.82 2.94
CA GLY A 26 -4.94 -24.98 2.39
C GLY A 26 -6.46 -24.86 2.40
N MET A 27 -7.03 -23.92 3.17
CA MET A 27 -8.46 -23.63 3.21
C MET A 27 -8.89 -22.62 2.14
N PHE A 28 -7.96 -22.07 1.36
CA PHE A 28 -8.28 -21.08 0.34
C PHE A 28 -9.19 -21.68 -0.74
N MET A 29 -10.35 -21.04 -0.93
CA MET A 29 -11.41 -21.49 -1.85
C MET A 29 -11.93 -22.92 -1.59
N ASP A 30 -11.81 -23.42 -0.37
CA ASP A 30 -12.40 -24.71 0.01
C ASP A 30 -13.93 -24.59 0.13
N GLU A 31 -14.65 -25.13 -0.85
CA GLU A 31 -16.13 -25.09 -0.89
C GLU A 31 -16.79 -25.95 0.20
N GLU A 32 -16.10 -26.97 0.71
CA GLU A 32 -16.69 -27.89 1.70
C GLU A 32 -16.81 -27.23 3.09
N SER A 33 -15.84 -26.43 3.50
CA SER A 33 -15.83 -25.77 4.81
C SER A 33 -16.17 -24.28 4.80
N ALA A 34 -16.27 -23.66 3.61
CA ALA A 34 -16.67 -22.26 3.47
C ALA A 34 -18.06 -21.97 4.08
N ASP A 35 -18.16 -20.88 4.84
CA ASP A 35 -19.39 -20.42 5.46
C ASP A 35 -19.96 -19.14 4.83
N ILE A 36 -19.24 -18.59 3.84
CA ILE A 36 -19.62 -17.43 3.02
C ILE A 36 -19.12 -17.54 1.59
N VAL A 37 -19.72 -16.76 0.70
CA VAL A 37 -19.29 -16.59 -0.68
C VAL A 37 -19.26 -15.10 -1.01
N PHE A 38 -18.13 -14.60 -1.52
CA PHE A 38 -18.07 -13.28 -2.15
C PHE A 38 -18.37 -13.38 -3.63
N GLU A 39 -18.87 -12.29 -4.20
CA GLU A 39 -19.09 -12.13 -5.62
C GLU A 39 -18.32 -10.89 -6.10
N ALA A 40 -17.23 -11.08 -6.83
CA ALA A 40 -16.45 -9.96 -7.39
C ALA A 40 -16.65 -9.85 -8.90
N GLY A 41 -16.63 -8.61 -9.40
CA GLY A 41 -17.03 -8.30 -10.78
C GLY A 41 -18.54 -8.04 -10.92
N GLY A 42 -18.99 -7.70 -12.12
CA GLY A 42 -20.39 -7.35 -12.39
C GLY A 42 -20.76 -5.87 -12.21
N GLY A 43 -19.80 -5.02 -11.80
CA GLY A 43 -19.97 -3.56 -11.77
C GLY A 43 -19.87 -2.90 -13.16
N GLU A 44 -20.63 -1.82 -13.38
CA GLU A 44 -20.56 -1.04 -14.62
C GLU A 44 -19.16 -0.41 -14.79
N SER A 45 -18.41 -0.83 -15.80
CA SER A 45 -17.15 -0.19 -16.15
C SER A 45 -17.42 1.28 -16.57
N LYS A 46 -16.99 2.25 -15.75
CA LYS A 46 -17.14 3.69 -16.03
C LYS A 46 -16.14 4.21 -17.09
N PHE A 47 -15.32 3.35 -17.67
CA PHE A 47 -14.39 3.74 -18.73
C PHE A 47 -14.95 3.39 -20.12
N ASN A 48 -15.28 4.45 -20.86
CA ASN A 48 -15.63 4.49 -22.29
C ASN A 48 -16.99 3.91 -22.70
N ALA A 49 -17.87 4.82 -23.10
CA ALA A 49 -19.23 4.60 -23.63
C ALA A 49 -19.32 3.81 -24.96
N ARG A 50 -18.38 2.91 -25.29
CA ARG A 50 -18.40 2.19 -26.58
C ARG A 50 -18.16 0.68 -26.59
N LYS A 51 -17.88 -0.01 -25.49
CA LYS A 51 -17.99 -1.49 -25.44
C LYS A 51 -18.43 -1.97 -24.07
N LYS A 52 -19.74 -2.23 -23.93
CA LYS A 52 -20.36 -2.83 -22.75
C LYS A 52 -20.12 -4.34 -22.77
N ALA A 53 -18.92 -4.78 -22.38
CA ALA A 53 -18.67 -6.19 -22.10
C ALA A 53 -19.11 -6.45 -20.65
N MET A 54 -20.24 -7.14 -20.49
CA MET A 54 -20.72 -7.58 -19.19
C MET A 54 -19.90 -8.81 -18.79
N THR A 55 -18.87 -8.62 -17.98
CA THR A 55 -18.14 -9.74 -17.38
C THR A 55 -19.04 -10.40 -16.36
N LEU A 56 -19.18 -11.74 -16.45
CA LEU A 56 -19.94 -12.49 -15.45
C LEU A 56 -19.26 -12.34 -14.09
N PRO A 57 -20.03 -12.20 -13.00
CA PRO A 57 -19.46 -12.17 -11.66
C PRO A 57 -18.76 -13.49 -11.34
N VAL A 58 -17.64 -13.40 -10.61
CA VAL A 58 -16.84 -14.55 -10.15
C VAL A 58 -17.07 -14.73 -8.65
N THR A 59 -17.31 -15.96 -8.23
CA THR A 59 -17.59 -16.29 -6.83
C THR A 59 -16.35 -16.80 -6.09
N PHE A 60 -16.23 -16.41 -4.82
CA PHE A 60 -15.10 -16.77 -3.96
C PHE A 60 -15.61 -17.32 -2.62
N PRO A 61 -15.63 -18.65 -2.44
CA PRO A 61 -15.89 -19.28 -1.16
C PRO A 61 -14.83 -18.85 -0.13
N ALA A 62 -15.27 -18.51 1.08
CA ALA A 62 -14.39 -18.03 2.15
C ALA A 62 -14.90 -18.38 3.55
N HIS A 63 -14.10 -18.03 4.56
CA HIS A 63 -14.31 -18.35 5.97
C HIS A 63 -14.38 -17.08 6.81
N ARG A 64 -15.54 -16.79 7.41
CA ARG A 64 -15.77 -15.58 8.24
C ARG A 64 -14.78 -15.48 9.40
N LEU A 65 -14.42 -16.62 10.00
CA LEU A 65 -13.48 -16.67 11.13
C LEU A 65 -12.08 -16.16 10.72
N ILE A 66 -11.58 -16.58 9.55
CA ILE A 66 -10.29 -16.11 9.04
C ILE A 66 -10.34 -14.61 8.76
N LEU A 67 -11.42 -14.14 8.14
CA LEU A 67 -11.58 -12.72 7.82
C LEU A 67 -11.64 -11.82 9.05
N LYS A 68 -12.33 -12.23 10.12
CA LYS A 68 -12.41 -11.45 11.36
C LYS A 68 -11.04 -11.13 11.96
N GLU A 69 -10.10 -12.07 11.87
CA GLU A 69 -8.75 -11.92 12.38
C GLU A 69 -7.84 -11.12 11.42
N CYS A 70 -8.04 -11.26 10.11
CA CYS A 70 -7.12 -10.72 9.10
C CYS A 70 -7.56 -9.38 8.50
N SER A 71 -8.87 -9.12 8.43
CA SER A 71 -9.47 -7.92 7.84
C SER A 71 -10.83 -7.64 8.49
N PRO A 72 -10.87 -6.84 9.56
CA PRO A 72 -12.12 -6.46 10.23
C PRO A 72 -13.12 -5.82 9.25
N THR A 73 -12.65 -4.99 8.32
CA THR A 73 -13.51 -4.33 7.32
C THR A 73 -14.18 -5.31 6.38
N LEU A 74 -13.47 -6.35 5.90
CA LEU A 74 -14.07 -7.37 5.05
C LEU A 74 -15.03 -8.26 5.85
N ALA A 75 -14.71 -8.54 7.12
CA ALA A 75 -15.59 -9.29 8.02
C ALA A 75 -16.90 -8.56 8.35
N GLU A 76 -16.88 -7.23 8.45
CA GLU A 76 -18.10 -6.40 8.63
C GLU A 76 -19.08 -6.54 7.46
N LEU A 77 -18.58 -6.69 6.23
CA LEU A 77 -19.43 -6.91 5.05
C LEU A 77 -20.16 -8.25 5.09
N CYS A 78 -19.65 -9.22 5.85
CA CYS A 78 -20.26 -10.55 5.97
C CYS A 78 -21.50 -10.61 6.87
N GLY A 79 -21.98 -9.48 7.40
CA GLY A 79 -23.21 -9.42 8.22
C GLY A 79 -23.17 -10.31 9.46
N SER A 80 -24.34 -10.69 10.00
CA SER A 80 -24.48 -11.65 11.11
C SER A 80 -24.71 -13.09 10.62
N GLU A 81 -24.41 -14.10 11.45
CA GLU A 81 -24.38 -15.56 11.13
C GLU A 81 -25.64 -16.19 10.50
N GLY A 82 -26.74 -15.44 10.36
CA GLY A 82 -28.02 -15.93 9.86
C GLY A 82 -28.20 -15.89 8.33
N ASP A 83 -27.37 -15.15 7.59
CA ASP A 83 -27.53 -14.94 6.14
C ASP A 83 -26.48 -15.73 5.34
N LYS A 84 -26.62 -17.06 5.32
CA LYS A 84 -25.65 -17.98 4.70
C LYS A 84 -25.84 -18.17 3.20
N THR A 85 -26.91 -17.64 2.62
CA THR A 85 -27.34 -17.97 1.25
C THR A 85 -27.12 -16.85 0.24
N THR A 86 -26.80 -15.64 0.70
CA THR A 86 -26.68 -14.46 -0.15
C THR A 86 -25.20 -14.14 -0.40
N PRO A 87 -24.71 -14.24 -1.65
CA PRO A 87 -23.33 -13.84 -1.96
C PRO A 87 -23.08 -12.37 -1.60
N ILE A 88 -21.91 -12.09 -1.03
CA ILE A 88 -21.52 -10.74 -0.61
C ILE A 88 -20.89 -10.02 -1.81
N PRO A 89 -21.50 -8.93 -2.32
CA PRO A 89 -21.03 -8.26 -3.52
C PRO A 89 -19.76 -7.43 -3.27
N ILE A 90 -18.81 -7.53 -4.20
CA ILE A 90 -17.54 -6.78 -4.27
C ILE A 90 -17.51 -6.03 -5.62
N PRO A 91 -18.23 -4.90 -5.75
CA PRO A 91 -18.51 -4.28 -7.05
C PRO A 91 -17.34 -3.51 -7.67
N ASP A 92 -16.44 -2.95 -6.84
CA ASP A 92 -15.39 -2.03 -7.30
C ASP A 92 -13.99 -2.66 -7.35
N VAL A 93 -13.89 -3.99 -7.26
CA VAL A 93 -12.61 -4.70 -7.35
C VAL A 93 -12.73 -5.77 -8.43
N SER A 94 -11.73 -5.82 -9.32
CA SER A 94 -11.67 -6.83 -10.36
C SER A 94 -11.53 -8.23 -9.73
N PRO A 95 -12.08 -9.29 -10.35
CA PRO A 95 -11.97 -10.65 -9.82
C PRO A 95 -10.53 -11.08 -9.54
N ASP A 96 -9.59 -10.72 -10.42
CA ASP A 96 -8.17 -11.08 -10.27
C ASP A 96 -7.55 -10.40 -9.04
N VAL A 97 -7.82 -9.10 -8.84
CA VAL A 97 -7.31 -8.35 -7.67
C VAL A 97 -7.95 -8.86 -6.39
N PHE A 98 -9.25 -9.16 -6.41
CA PHE A 98 -9.92 -9.72 -5.24
C PHE A 98 -9.39 -11.13 -4.92
N HIS A 99 -9.11 -11.96 -5.93
CA HIS A 99 -8.43 -13.24 -5.76
C HIS A 99 -7.08 -13.06 -5.06
N HIS A 100 -6.23 -12.14 -5.52
CA HIS A 100 -4.93 -11.88 -4.90
C HIS A 100 -5.05 -11.40 -3.45
N LEU A 101 -6.01 -10.51 -3.17
CA LEU A 101 -6.28 -10.02 -1.83
C LEU A 101 -6.73 -11.15 -0.91
N LEU A 102 -7.71 -11.94 -1.34
CA LEU A 102 -8.23 -13.06 -0.56
C LEU A 102 -7.14 -14.13 -0.37
N PHE A 103 -6.40 -14.48 -1.41
CA PHE A 103 -5.29 -15.43 -1.31
C PHE A 103 -4.24 -14.99 -0.29
N HIS A 104 -3.93 -13.69 -0.26
CA HIS A 104 -3.02 -13.11 0.74
C HIS A 104 -3.57 -13.23 2.16
N LEU A 105 -4.86 -13.01 2.41
CA LEU A 105 -5.47 -13.21 3.73
C LEU A 105 -5.35 -14.66 4.24
N TYR A 106 -5.27 -15.62 3.33
CA TYR A 106 -5.04 -17.04 3.64
C TYR A 106 -3.54 -17.39 3.80
N GLY A 107 -2.65 -16.40 3.85
CA GLY A 107 -1.21 -16.63 3.97
C GLY A 107 -0.51 -16.89 2.64
N GLY A 108 -1.21 -16.76 1.53
CA GLY A 108 -0.63 -16.82 0.19
C GLY A 108 0.30 -15.64 -0.08
N LYS A 109 1.25 -15.85 -0.99
CA LYS A 109 2.11 -14.78 -1.50
C LYS A 109 1.75 -14.51 -2.95
N VAL A 110 1.35 -13.28 -3.26
CA VAL A 110 1.10 -12.83 -4.64
C VAL A 110 2.39 -12.93 -5.44
N ALA A 111 2.33 -13.49 -6.64
CA ALA A 111 3.50 -13.63 -7.49
C ALA A 111 4.03 -12.26 -7.91
N ASP A 112 5.35 -12.15 -8.09
CA ASP A 112 5.99 -10.87 -8.40
C ASP A 112 5.44 -10.23 -9.69
N ASP A 113 5.06 -11.02 -10.69
CA ASP A 113 4.54 -10.49 -11.96
C ASP A 113 3.08 -10.03 -11.86
N ASP A 114 2.25 -10.71 -11.07
CA ASP A 114 0.89 -10.27 -10.74
C ASP A 114 0.93 -8.98 -9.91
N MET A 115 1.83 -8.93 -8.92
CA MET A 115 2.04 -7.74 -8.09
C MET A 115 2.44 -6.53 -8.94
N LYS A 116 3.32 -6.72 -9.93
CA LYS A 116 3.70 -5.63 -10.85
C LYS A 116 2.56 -5.19 -11.74
N SER A 117 1.78 -6.15 -12.25
CA SER A 117 0.69 -5.89 -13.21
C SER A 117 -0.49 -5.18 -12.54
N HIS A 118 -0.79 -5.52 -11.30
CA HIS A 118 -1.96 -5.03 -10.57
C HIS A 118 -1.61 -4.13 -9.36
N ALA A 119 -0.39 -3.61 -9.25
CA ALA A 119 0.10 -2.92 -8.06
C ALA A 119 -0.86 -1.84 -7.52
N LYS A 120 -1.35 -0.94 -8.39
CA LYS A 120 -2.28 0.14 -7.99
C LYS A 120 -3.64 -0.42 -7.57
N GLU A 121 -4.20 -1.37 -8.31
CA GLU A 121 -5.49 -1.98 -7.97
C GLU A 121 -5.42 -2.76 -6.65
N ILE A 122 -4.29 -3.45 -6.40
CA ILE A 122 -4.03 -4.15 -5.14
C ILE A 122 -3.91 -3.14 -3.99
N ILE A 123 -3.20 -2.02 -4.17
CA ILE A 123 -3.14 -0.94 -3.16
C ILE A 123 -4.55 -0.43 -2.86
N ASP A 124 -5.36 -0.15 -3.89
CA ASP A 124 -6.70 0.40 -3.72
C ASP A 124 -7.64 -0.56 -2.98
N ALA A 125 -7.57 -1.86 -3.30
CA ALA A 125 -8.37 -2.89 -2.64
C ALA A 125 -7.87 -3.16 -1.20
N ALA A 126 -6.56 -3.24 -1.00
CA ALA A 126 -5.95 -3.48 0.31
C ALA A 126 -6.18 -2.29 1.27
N ASP A 127 -6.10 -1.07 0.77
CA ASP A 127 -6.45 0.15 1.52
C ASP A 127 -7.93 0.16 1.91
N ARG A 128 -8.83 -0.19 0.98
CA ARG A 128 -10.27 -0.26 1.23
C ARG A 128 -10.65 -1.32 2.28
N TYR A 129 -10.01 -2.49 2.24
CA TYR A 129 -10.32 -3.60 3.14
C TYR A 129 -9.35 -3.74 4.32
N GLY A 130 -8.46 -2.76 4.54
CA GLY A 130 -7.57 -2.73 5.71
C GLY A 130 -6.49 -3.83 5.73
N VAL A 131 -6.04 -4.31 4.57
CA VAL A 131 -4.98 -5.34 4.44
C VAL A 131 -3.62 -4.64 4.31
N VAL A 132 -3.15 -4.07 5.41
CA VAL A 132 -1.98 -3.16 5.45
C VAL A 132 -0.71 -3.79 4.89
N ASP A 133 -0.41 -5.04 5.25
CA ASP A 133 0.80 -5.72 4.83
C ASP A 133 0.85 -5.96 3.31
N LEU A 134 -0.27 -6.34 2.70
CA LEU A 134 -0.41 -6.43 1.25
C LEU A 134 -0.25 -5.07 0.58
N LYS A 135 -0.88 -4.03 1.14
CA LYS A 135 -0.77 -2.64 0.65
C LYS A 135 0.68 -2.18 0.62
N LEU A 136 1.44 -2.39 1.70
CA LEU A 136 2.85 -1.99 1.77
C LEU A 136 3.75 -2.80 0.83
N ALA A 137 3.46 -4.09 0.61
CA ALA A 137 4.16 -4.91 -0.37
C ALA A 137 3.91 -4.41 -1.80
N ALA A 138 2.65 -4.10 -2.14
CA ALA A 138 2.26 -3.56 -3.44
C ALA A 138 2.85 -2.16 -3.68
N GLU A 139 2.86 -1.30 -2.66
CA GLU A 139 3.52 0.01 -2.70
C GLU A 139 5.02 -0.12 -3.01
N ALA A 140 5.73 -1.01 -2.32
CA ALA A 140 7.15 -1.25 -2.56
C ALA A 140 7.42 -1.75 -3.99
N CYS A 141 6.53 -2.60 -4.52
CA CYS A 141 6.58 -3.03 -5.91
C CYS A 141 6.35 -1.86 -6.87
N LEU A 142 5.33 -1.03 -6.63
CA LEU A 142 4.98 0.12 -7.45
C LEU A 142 6.14 1.12 -7.52
N VAL A 143 6.78 1.43 -6.39
CA VAL A 143 7.96 2.32 -6.36
C VAL A 143 9.11 1.75 -7.18
N LYS A 144 9.33 0.44 -7.13
CA LYS A 144 10.40 -0.24 -7.86
C LYS A 144 10.17 -0.25 -9.37
N THR A 145 8.92 -0.34 -9.82
CA THR A 145 8.57 -0.41 -11.26
C THR A 145 8.22 0.94 -11.87
N THR A 146 7.90 1.94 -11.06
CA THR A 146 7.52 3.27 -11.55
C THR A 146 8.74 4.01 -12.07
N THR A 147 8.64 4.48 -13.31
CA THR A 147 9.55 5.48 -13.88
C THR A 147 8.93 6.86 -13.67
N PHE A 148 9.48 7.64 -12.75
CA PHE A 148 9.03 9.02 -12.54
C PHE A 148 9.44 9.92 -13.70
N SER A 149 8.53 10.80 -14.10
CA SER A 149 8.74 11.88 -15.07
C SER A 149 8.07 13.15 -14.55
N VAL A 150 8.43 14.30 -15.09
CA VAL A 150 7.82 15.57 -14.73
C VAL A 150 6.30 15.58 -15.03
N GLU A 151 5.89 14.87 -16.08
CA GLU A 151 4.49 14.76 -16.52
C GLU A 151 3.62 13.93 -15.56
N ASN A 152 4.18 12.85 -14.98
CA ASN A 152 3.43 11.95 -14.10
C ASN A 152 3.60 12.26 -12.60
N LEU A 153 4.48 13.21 -12.25
CA LEU A 153 4.85 13.51 -10.88
C LEU A 153 3.64 13.88 -10.00
N MET A 154 2.80 14.81 -10.45
CA MET A 154 1.66 15.26 -9.67
C MET A 154 0.62 14.16 -9.47
N ASP A 155 0.35 13.35 -10.49
CA ASP A 155 -0.58 12.22 -10.39
C ASP A 155 -0.09 11.19 -9.36
N HIS A 156 1.21 10.89 -9.35
CA HIS A 156 1.79 10.02 -8.34
C HIS A 156 1.74 10.62 -6.93
N LEU A 157 2.00 11.92 -6.78
CA LEU A 157 1.91 12.60 -5.49
C LEU A 157 0.49 12.59 -4.92
N LEU A 158 -0.50 12.93 -5.75
CA LEU A 158 -1.91 12.92 -5.37
C LEU A 158 -2.40 11.52 -5.03
N TYR A 159 -2.06 10.53 -5.87
CA TYR A 159 -2.40 9.14 -5.60
C TYR A 159 -1.79 8.66 -4.29
N ALA A 160 -0.49 8.90 -4.09
CA ALA A 160 0.23 8.49 -2.89
C ALA A 160 -0.34 9.13 -1.62
N ASP A 161 -0.71 10.41 -1.68
CA ASP A 161 -1.35 11.10 -0.57
C ASP A 161 -2.73 10.52 -0.27
N SER A 162 -3.57 10.33 -1.31
CA SER A 162 -4.92 9.79 -1.17
C SER A 162 -4.98 8.37 -0.58
N LYS A 163 -3.94 7.57 -0.81
CA LYS A 163 -3.82 6.18 -0.33
C LYS A 163 -2.87 6.02 0.84
N ASN A 164 -2.33 7.10 1.40
CA ASN A 164 -1.30 7.05 2.44
C ASN A 164 -0.07 6.19 2.04
N CYS A 165 0.26 6.15 0.74
CA CYS A 165 1.47 5.49 0.24
C CYS A 165 2.69 6.40 0.48
N ALA A 166 3.13 6.48 1.74
CA ALA A 166 4.23 7.34 2.14
C ALA A 166 5.56 7.04 1.42
N LEU A 167 5.86 5.77 1.10
CA LEU A 167 7.07 5.40 0.37
C LEU A 167 7.01 5.86 -1.09
N LEU A 168 5.85 5.75 -1.73
CA LEU A 168 5.65 6.28 -3.09
C LEU A 168 5.76 7.81 -3.10
N LYS A 169 5.15 8.47 -2.12
CA LYS A 169 5.25 9.93 -1.94
C LYS A 169 6.70 10.36 -1.73
N GLU A 170 7.46 9.66 -0.88
CA GLU A 170 8.87 9.95 -0.63
C GLU A 170 9.72 9.80 -1.91
N ALA A 171 9.50 8.76 -2.70
CA ALA A 171 10.22 8.55 -3.97
C ALA A 171 9.91 9.65 -5.00
N ALA A 172 8.64 10.06 -5.10
CA ALA A 172 8.22 11.18 -5.96
C ALA A 172 8.87 12.51 -5.52
N MET A 173 8.93 12.77 -4.21
CA MET A 173 9.57 13.97 -3.65
C MET A 173 11.08 14.01 -3.89
N ASP A 174 11.74 12.85 -3.79
CA ASP A 174 13.16 12.74 -4.12
C ASP A 174 13.41 13.04 -5.61
N PHE A 175 12.64 12.44 -6.53
CA PHE A 175 12.71 12.74 -7.96
C PHE A 175 12.50 14.23 -8.24
N MET A 176 11.53 14.84 -7.56
CA MET A 176 11.23 16.26 -7.69
C MET A 176 12.42 17.15 -7.30
N VAL A 177 13.08 16.85 -6.17
CA VAL A 177 14.25 17.60 -5.70
C VAL A 177 15.44 17.41 -6.65
N GLU A 178 15.62 16.21 -7.19
CA GLU A 178 16.68 15.91 -8.17
C GLU A 178 16.48 16.64 -9.51
N ASN A 179 15.22 16.87 -9.93
CA ASN A 179 14.86 17.51 -11.21
C ASN A 179 14.23 18.90 -11.01
N ARG A 180 14.62 19.60 -9.94
CA ARG A 180 13.96 20.83 -9.47
C ARG A 180 13.79 21.92 -10.53
N ASP A 181 14.77 22.10 -11.41
CA ASP A 181 14.77 23.20 -12.38
C ASP A 181 13.68 22.98 -13.43
N GLU A 182 13.57 21.76 -13.96
CA GLU A 182 12.53 21.39 -14.94
C GLU A 182 11.13 21.35 -14.28
N VAL A 183 11.05 20.86 -13.06
CA VAL A 183 9.80 20.82 -12.29
C VAL A 183 9.26 22.22 -12.03
N LEU A 184 10.11 23.16 -11.62
CA LEU A 184 9.71 24.55 -11.36
C LEU A 184 9.17 25.25 -12.61
N GLU A 185 9.65 24.88 -13.78
CA GLU A 185 9.18 25.43 -15.06
C GLU A 185 7.83 24.82 -15.50
N LYS A 186 7.66 23.50 -15.33
CA LYS A 186 6.58 22.75 -16.00
C LYS A 186 5.44 22.31 -15.09
N VAL A 187 5.63 22.26 -13.77
CA VAL A 187 4.66 21.67 -12.84
C VAL A 187 3.92 22.76 -12.06
N SER A 188 2.58 22.66 -12.04
CA SER A 188 1.72 23.49 -11.19
C SER A 188 1.41 22.77 -9.88
N PHE A 189 1.71 23.40 -8.74
CA PHE A 189 1.50 22.86 -7.40
C PHE A 189 0.22 23.35 -6.71
N LYS A 190 -0.74 23.90 -7.46
CA LYS A 190 -1.99 24.43 -6.90
C LYS A 190 -2.80 23.39 -6.13
N ASP A 191 -2.77 22.14 -6.60
CA ASP A 191 -3.50 21.01 -6.02
C ASP A 191 -2.61 20.15 -5.12
N ALA A 192 -1.41 20.62 -4.77
CA ALA A 192 -0.49 19.83 -3.95
C ALA A 192 -1.09 19.52 -2.57
N PRO A 193 -0.78 18.34 -1.99
CA PRO A 193 -1.24 17.98 -0.65
C PRO A 193 -0.88 19.03 0.41
N GLY A 194 -1.70 19.17 1.45
CA GLY A 194 -1.47 20.19 2.51
C GLY A 194 -0.11 20.07 3.20
N ASP A 195 0.44 18.85 3.22
CA ASP A 195 1.70 18.47 3.84
C ASP A 195 2.92 18.59 2.90
N PHE A 196 2.69 18.99 1.64
CA PHE A 196 3.69 19.01 0.56
C PHE A 196 4.97 19.78 0.90
N VAL A 197 4.86 20.99 1.46
CA VAL A 197 6.03 21.82 1.78
C VAL A 197 6.94 21.14 2.80
N ARG A 198 6.37 20.44 3.79
CA ARG A 198 7.16 19.72 4.79
C ARG A 198 7.88 18.52 4.16
N ASP A 199 7.22 17.82 3.24
CA ASP A 199 7.83 16.72 2.49
C ASP A 199 9.00 17.21 1.61
N VAL A 200 8.86 18.38 0.96
CA VAL A 200 9.95 19.01 0.20
C VAL A 200 11.13 19.35 1.11
N LEU A 201 10.89 20.00 2.25
CA LEU A 201 11.95 20.34 3.22
C LEU A 201 12.65 19.09 3.76
N ALA A 202 11.89 18.02 4.03
CA ALA A 202 12.46 16.75 4.45
C ALA A 202 13.34 16.12 3.34
N ALA A 203 12.90 16.18 2.08
CA ALA A 203 13.67 15.69 0.94
C ALA A 203 14.97 16.50 0.73
N LEU A 204 14.91 17.83 0.81
CA LEU A 204 16.08 18.70 0.74
C LEU A 204 17.08 18.39 1.87
N ALA A 205 16.60 18.26 3.11
CA ALA A 205 17.44 17.91 4.26
C ALA A 205 18.14 16.55 4.09
N ARG A 206 17.51 15.58 3.41
CA ARG A 206 18.14 14.29 3.07
C ARG A 206 19.20 14.45 1.99
N GLY A 207 18.97 15.31 0.99
CA GLY A 207 19.96 15.62 -0.05
C GLY A 207 21.23 16.28 0.50
N GLU A 208 21.09 17.19 1.47
CA GLU A 208 22.21 17.92 2.08
C GLU A 208 23.10 17.04 2.99
N LYS A 209 22.53 16.02 3.64
CA LYS A 209 23.29 15.08 4.50
C LYS A 209 24.29 14.21 3.74
N LYS A 210 24.24 14.17 2.40
CA LYS A 210 25.21 13.47 1.54
C LYS A 210 26.60 14.14 1.52
N GLY A 211 26.74 15.37 2.05
CA GLY A 211 27.98 16.17 2.03
C GLY A 211 28.60 16.54 3.39
N ARG A 212 28.02 16.12 4.53
CA ARG A 212 28.52 16.46 5.87
C ARG A 212 28.78 15.21 6.70
N THR A 213 30.06 14.89 6.92
CA THR A 213 30.49 14.06 8.05
C THR A 213 30.58 14.95 9.30
N ASN A 214 29.66 14.73 10.23
CA ASN A 214 29.73 14.98 11.68
C ASN A 214 28.55 15.81 12.22
N GLY A 215 27.94 15.26 13.28
CA GLY A 215 27.15 16.01 14.25
C GLY A 215 25.74 15.45 14.44
N ASP A 216 25.55 14.76 15.57
CA ASP A 216 24.29 14.33 16.19
C ASP A 216 23.58 13.10 15.59
N SER A 217 24.05 11.92 16.02
CA SER A 217 23.50 10.61 15.69
C SER A 217 22.38 10.19 16.65
N GLY A 218 21.35 11.04 16.81
CA GLY A 218 20.22 10.73 17.67
C GLY A 218 18.97 11.52 17.32
N THR A 219 17.87 10.82 17.08
CA THR A 219 16.48 11.32 17.23
C THR A 219 15.84 12.24 16.18
N ASP A 220 16.51 12.67 15.10
CA ASP A 220 15.82 13.46 14.06
C ASP A 220 14.93 12.59 13.14
N LEU A 221 13.75 12.23 13.64
CA LEU A 221 12.71 11.50 12.90
C LEU A 221 12.27 12.27 11.64
N ARG A 222 12.46 13.61 11.59
CA ARG A 222 11.95 14.45 10.48
C ARG A 222 12.68 14.20 9.18
N ALA A 223 13.93 13.76 9.22
CA ALA A 223 14.74 13.48 8.04
C ALA A 223 14.93 11.98 7.75
N MET A 224 14.40 11.08 8.59
CA MET A 224 14.51 9.62 8.39
C MET A 224 13.76 9.14 7.15
N ARG A 225 14.21 8.06 6.53
CA ARG A 225 13.48 7.47 5.39
C ARG A 225 12.19 6.81 5.87
N ILE A 226 11.15 6.74 5.02
CA ILE A 226 9.89 6.08 5.37
C ILE A 226 10.11 4.65 5.86
N SER A 227 10.96 3.88 5.17
CA SER A 227 11.29 2.51 5.58
C SER A 227 11.90 2.45 6.98
N GLU A 228 12.73 3.42 7.36
CA GLU A 228 13.31 3.49 8.71
C GLU A 228 12.27 3.85 9.77
N LEU A 229 11.38 4.79 9.46
CA LEU A 229 10.25 5.15 10.31
C LEU A 229 9.32 3.95 10.54
N ARG A 230 8.97 3.22 9.47
CA ARG A 230 8.16 1.99 9.55
C ARG A 230 8.85 0.89 10.36
N TRP A 231 10.15 0.67 10.16
CA TRP A 231 10.92 -0.27 10.99
C TRP A 231 10.89 0.09 12.47
N LYS A 232 11.02 1.38 12.81
CA LYS A 232 10.91 1.85 14.19
C LYS A 232 9.49 1.68 14.74
N ALA A 233 8.47 2.02 13.95
CA ALA A 233 7.08 1.89 14.35
C ALA A 233 6.74 0.42 14.64
N HIS A 234 7.12 -0.49 13.74
CA HIS A 234 6.93 -1.92 13.88
C HIS A 234 7.59 -2.49 15.15
N LYS A 235 8.84 -2.09 15.44
CA LYS A 235 9.55 -2.52 16.66
C LYS A 235 8.89 -2.08 17.96
N ASN A 236 8.12 -0.99 17.92
CA ASN A 236 7.36 -0.47 19.06
C ASN A 236 5.89 -0.92 19.05
N GLY A 237 5.50 -1.85 18.16
CA GLY A 237 4.12 -2.32 18.04
C GLY A 237 3.13 -1.26 17.55
N LEU A 238 3.62 -0.20 16.90
CA LEU A 238 2.80 0.89 16.36
C LEU A 238 2.32 0.56 14.94
N ASN A 239 1.27 1.27 14.50
CA ASN A 239 0.81 1.21 13.11
C ASN A 239 1.93 1.67 12.16
N VAL A 240 2.15 0.89 11.10
CA VAL A 240 3.16 1.12 10.06
C VAL A 240 2.58 1.73 8.78
N ASP A 241 1.25 1.76 8.66
CA ASP A 241 0.53 2.45 7.59
C ASP A 241 0.20 3.90 7.99
N GLY A 242 0.01 4.74 6.98
CA GLY A 242 -0.26 6.17 7.16
C GLY A 242 0.82 7.07 6.56
N SER A 243 0.59 8.38 6.69
CA SER A 243 1.54 9.39 6.24
C SER A 243 2.83 9.37 7.06
N ARG A 244 3.87 10.03 6.53
CA ARG A 244 5.13 10.26 7.24
C ARG A 244 4.90 10.86 8.63
N GLU A 245 3.93 11.74 8.74
CA GLU A 245 3.61 12.51 9.94
C GLU A 245 2.94 11.66 10.99
N MET A 246 2.03 10.78 10.56
CA MET A 246 1.40 9.81 11.45
C MET A 246 2.47 8.92 12.08
N LEU A 247 3.43 8.43 11.27
CA LEU A 247 4.56 7.64 11.78
C LEU A 247 5.43 8.44 12.75
N ILE A 248 5.79 9.68 12.41
CA ILE A 248 6.62 10.54 13.27
C ILE A 248 5.88 10.90 14.57
N ALA A 249 4.58 11.18 14.51
CA ALA A 249 3.77 11.52 15.67
C ALA A 249 3.69 10.32 16.63
N ALA A 250 3.32 9.15 16.12
CA ALA A 250 3.24 7.92 16.91
C ALA A 250 4.58 7.57 17.56
N LEU A 251 5.71 7.75 16.84
CA LEU A 251 7.05 7.47 17.37
C LEU A 251 7.56 8.49 18.40
N LYS A 252 6.92 9.65 18.54
CA LYS A 252 7.26 10.63 19.59
C LYS A 252 6.54 10.36 20.91
N GLU A 253 5.49 9.53 20.88
CA GLU A 253 4.68 9.20 22.04
C GLU A 253 5.22 7.97 22.80
N VAL A 254 6.22 7.27 22.23
CA VAL A 254 6.90 6.10 22.80
C VAL A 254 8.28 6.48 23.33
#